data_AF-A0A1Y5Y6G3-F1
#
_entry.id   AF-A0A1Y5Y6G3-F1
#
_cell.length_a   1.000
_cell.length_b   1.000
_cell.length_c   1.000
_cell.angle_alpha   90.00
_cell.angle_beta   90.00
_cell.angle_gamma   90.00
#
_symmetry.space_group_name_H-M   'P 1'
#
loop_
_entity.id
_entity.type
_entity.pdbx_description
1 polymer ?
#
loop_
_entity_poly.entity_id
_entity_poly.type
_entity_poly.pdbx_seq_one_letter_code
_entity_poly.pdbx_strand_id
1 'polypeptide(L)'
;MAFSQGFNPHPKISWIGAAPTGAASEAEYVEIQLVEVVEPARLLAELDKAMPPGLDLLEVVQAGAGSLADRVDASRWQIEVPGVTHAELAAAVEAFMAVDVAEVERLTKSGMRTINVRPAVVRAQTREVSAGGQPYGILEVVVRQTTPAVRPDDVLSALRVVAALEPPVPAKATRMAQGRLDDGGGIADPLAPDRGPEPSRDDVHS
;
A
#
# COMPACT_ATOMS: atom_id res chain seq x y z
N MET A 1 0.27 17.39 21.74
CA MET A 1 -0.73 17.04 20.70
C MET A 1 -1.59 18.25 20.40
N ALA A 2 -1.78 18.61 19.12
CA ALA A 2 -2.77 19.63 18.73
C ALA A 2 -4.15 18.98 18.57
N PHE A 3 -5.19 19.75 18.89
CA PHE A 3 -6.57 19.28 18.83
C PHE A 3 -7.39 20.03 17.77
N SER A 4 -8.43 19.40 17.24
CA SER A 4 -9.42 20.03 16.36
C SER A 4 -10.17 21.14 17.10
N GLN A 5 -10.53 22.22 16.41
CA GLN A 5 -11.40 23.26 16.96
C GLN A 5 -12.87 22.81 16.81
N GLY A 6 -13.57 22.53 17.91
CA GLY A 6 -14.96 22.04 17.91
C GLY A 6 -15.43 21.51 19.27
N PHE A 7 -16.70 21.08 19.36
CA PHE A 7 -17.35 20.65 20.61
C PHE A 7 -16.78 19.36 21.23
N ASN A 8 -15.99 18.57 20.48
CA ASN A 8 -15.17 17.48 21.00
C ASN A 8 -13.77 17.58 20.35
N PRO A 9 -12.79 18.20 21.01
CA PRO A 9 -11.44 18.31 20.49
C PRO A 9 -10.80 16.92 20.42
N HIS A 10 -10.45 16.47 19.21
CA HIS A 10 -9.68 15.24 18.99
C HIS A 10 -8.26 15.58 18.55
N PRO A 11 -7.26 14.75 18.89
CA PRO A 11 -5.92 14.92 18.36
C PRO A 11 -5.94 14.98 16.84
N LYS A 12 -5.20 15.92 16.26
CA LYS A 12 -5.10 16.07 14.81
C LYS A 12 -4.14 15.02 14.24
N ILE A 13 -4.70 13.87 13.93
CA ILE A 13 -4.02 12.71 13.34
C ILE A 13 -4.76 12.33 12.06
N SER A 14 -4.03 12.15 10.97
CA SER A 14 -4.59 11.73 9.68
C SER A 14 -3.82 10.54 9.14
N TRP A 15 -4.52 9.41 8.94
CA TRP A 15 -3.95 8.20 8.33
C TRP A 15 -4.19 8.20 6.83
N ILE A 16 -3.18 7.81 6.05
CA ILE A 16 -3.27 7.79 4.60
C ILE A 16 -3.63 6.39 4.11
N GLY A 17 -4.70 6.29 3.32
CA GLY A 17 -5.02 5.09 2.56
C GLY A 17 -5.16 3.82 3.41
N ALA A 18 -6.07 3.81 4.40
CA ALA A 18 -6.28 2.66 5.27
C ALA A 18 -6.39 1.33 4.48
N ALA A 19 -5.61 0.32 4.90
CA ALA A 19 -5.64 -1.00 4.27
C ALA A 19 -7.05 -1.62 4.34
N PRO A 20 -7.48 -2.36 3.29
CA PRO A 20 -8.74 -3.09 3.35
C PRO A 20 -8.66 -4.20 4.41
N THR A 21 -9.81 -4.54 5.00
CA THR A 21 -9.92 -5.63 5.96
C THR A 21 -9.39 -6.94 5.38
N GLY A 22 -8.58 -7.67 6.14
CA GLY A 22 -7.99 -8.94 5.72
C GLY A 22 -6.62 -8.81 5.03
N ALA A 23 -6.17 -7.58 4.75
CA ALA A 23 -4.83 -7.32 4.23
C ALA A 23 -3.89 -6.81 5.33
N ALA A 24 -2.62 -7.15 5.22
CA ALA A 24 -1.54 -6.55 6.01
C ALA A 24 -0.94 -5.34 5.27
N SER A 25 -0.18 -4.51 5.98
CA SER A 25 0.56 -3.41 5.38
C SER A 25 1.88 -3.16 6.11
N GLU A 26 2.93 -2.92 5.33
CA GLU A 26 4.29 -2.55 5.76
C GLU A 26 4.61 -1.08 5.42
N ALA A 27 3.59 -0.30 5.07
CA ALA A 27 3.72 1.00 4.43
C ALA A 27 2.58 1.92 4.85
N GLU A 28 2.30 1.99 6.16
CA GLU A 28 1.30 2.91 6.70
C GLU A 28 1.92 4.28 6.94
N TYR A 29 1.18 5.34 6.62
CA TYR A 29 1.63 6.71 6.82
C TYR A 29 0.61 7.47 7.66
N VAL A 30 1.14 8.24 8.63
CA VAL A 30 0.35 9.06 9.54
C VAL A 30 0.92 10.47 9.60
N GLU A 31 0.05 11.46 9.48
CA GLU A 31 0.38 12.87 9.70
C GLU A 31 -0.17 13.29 11.08
N ILE A 32 0.70 13.85 11.93
CA ILE A 32 0.37 14.27 13.29
C ILE A 32 0.68 15.76 13.44
N GLN A 33 -0.31 16.56 13.84
CA GLN A 33 -0.08 17.97 14.18
C GLN A 33 0.16 18.15 15.67
N LEU A 34 1.23 18.87 16.00
CA LEU A 34 1.64 19.17 17.38
C LEU A 34 1.40 20.65 17.69
N VAL A 35 1.23 20.96 18.98
CA VAL A 35 1.10 22.34 19.49
C VAL A 35 2.44 23.05 19.57
N GLU A 36 3.50 22.27 19.76
CA GLU A 36 4.87 22.70 19.94
C GLU A 36 5.73 21.97 18.92
N VAL A 37 6.82 22.60 18.51
CA VAL A 37 7.83 21.95 17.68
C VAL A 37 8.55 20.91 18.54
N VAL A 38 8.50 19.65 18.12
CA VAL A 38 9.21 18.54 18.76
C VAL A 38 10.21 17.99 17.76
N GLU A 39 11.42 17.74 18.23
CA GLU A 39 12.48 17.13 17.42
C GLU A 39 12.05 15.70 16.99
N PRO A 40 12.13 15.35 15.69
CA PRO A 40 11.57 14.10 15.18
C PRO A 40 12.06 12.83 15.87
N ALA A 41 13.36 12.73 16.21
CA ALA A 41 13.88 11.53 16.87
C ALA A 41 13.31 11.38 18.28
N ARG A 42 13.19 12.48 19.03
CA ARG A 42 12.50 12.48 20.33
C ARG A 42 11.02 12.08 20.20
N LEU A 43 10.31 12.58 19.19
CA LEU A 43 8.91 12.21 18.98
C LEU A 43 8.77 10.72 18.67
N LEU A 44 9.62 10.18 17.79
CA LEU A 44 9.65 8.77 17.44
C LEU A 44 9.86 7.90 18.69
N ALA A 45 10.87 8.21 19.51
CA ALA A 45 11.17 7.44 20.72
C ALA A 45 10.03 7.45 21.76
N GLU A 46 9.26 8.54 21.86
CA GLU A 46 8.12 8.61 22.77
C GLU A 46 6.89 7.88 22.22
N LEU A 47 6.64 7.95 20.91
CA LEU A 47 5.54 7.23 20.28
C LEU A 47 5.78 5.71 20.31
N ASP A 48 7.02 5.27 20.05
CA ASP A 48 7.41 3.86 20.02
C ASP A 48 7.12 3.16 21.35
N LYS A 49 7.41 3.81 22.49
CA LYS A 49 7.08 3.32 23.84
C LYS A 49 5.58 3.07 24.05
N ALA A 50 4.73 3.77 23.30
CA ALA A 50 3.27 3.66 23.39
C ALA A 50 2.68 2.69 22.35
N MET A 51 3.49 2.10 21.47
CA MET A 51 2.99 1.22 20.42
C MET A 51 2.61 -0.17 20.94
N PRO A 52 1.49 -0.73 20.45
CA PRO A 52 1.16 -2.11 20.72
C PRO A 52 2.14 -3.03 19.96
N PRO A 53 2.34 -4.28 20.42
CA PRO A 53 3.13 -5.26 19.68
C PRO A 53 2.61 -5.45 18.25
N GLY A 54 3.53 -5.48 17.27
CA GLY A 54 3.21 -5.64 15.86
C GLY A 54 2.94 -4.34 15.10
N LEU A 55 3.12 -3.17 15.73
CA LEU A 55 3.18 -1.88 15.06
C LEU A 55 4.51 -1.21 15.36
N ASP A 56 5.40 -1.22 14.36
CA ASP A 56 6.72 -0.62 14.47
C ASP A 56 6.73 0.75 13.76
N LEU A 57 7.21 1.79 14.44
CA LEU A 57 7.42 3.09 13.82
C LEU A 57 8.78 3.12 13.17
N LEU A 58 8.80 3.22 11.84
CA LEU A 58 10.05 3.17 11.07
C LEU A 58 10.77 4.52 11.02
N GLU A 59 10.02 5.61 10.88
CA GLU A 59 10.58 6.94 10.68
C GLU A 59 9.57 8.02 11.09
N VAL A 60 10.09 9.16 11.56
CA VAL A 60 9.35 10.41 11.72
C VAL A 60 10.15 11.51 11.04
N VAL A 61 9.50 12.28 10.18
CA VAL A 61 10.07 13.47 9.54
C VAL A 61 9.21 14.69 9.87
N GLN A 62 9.82 15.88 9.84
CA GLN A 62 9.04 17.12 9.92
C GLN A 62 8.34 17.34 8.59
N ALA A 63 7.01 17.40 8.60
CA ALA A 63 6.23 17.62 7.39
C ALA A 63 6.56 18.98 6.75
N GLY A 64 6.83 18.96 5.44
CA GLY A 64 6.95 20.15 4.60
C GLY A 64 5.59 20.74 4.22
N ALA A 65 5.56 21.52 3.15
CA ALA A 65 4.30 22.07 2.64
C ALA A 65 3.45 21.01 1.91
N GLY A 66 2.13 21.17 1.93
CA GLY A 66 1.15 20.29 1.29
C GLY A 66 0.68 19.13 2.18
N SER A 67 -0.32 18.38 1.72
CA SER A 67 -0.82 17.21 2.45
C SER A 67 -0.04 15.96 2.05
N LEU A 68 0.27 15.09 3.03
CA LEU A 68 0.81 13.76 2.76
C LEU A 68 -0.12 12.92 1.86
N ALA A 69 -1.43 13.12 1.96
CA ALA A 69 -2.42 12.44 1.11
C ALA A 69 -2.19 12.73 -0.39
N ASP A 70 -1.79 13.94 -0.74
CA ASP A 70 -1.52 14.35 -2.13
C ASP A 70 -0.23 13.73 -2.70
N ARG A 71 0.53 13.02 -1.86
CA ARG A 71 1.78 12.34 -2.22
C ARG A 71 1.58 10.83 -2.40
N VAL A 72 0.34 10.35 -2.32
CA VAL A 72 0.00 8.94 -2.49
C VAL A 72 -1.09 8.80 -3.54
N ASP A 73 -0.75 8.18 -4.67
CA ASP A 73 -1.70 7.88 -5.75
C ASP A 73 -1.63 6.43 -6.24
N ALA A 74 -0.75 5.61 -5.65
CA ALA A 74 -0.63 4.20 -5.97
C ALA A 74 -0.12 3.39 -4.77
N SER A 75 -0.34 2.07 -4.84
CA SER A 75 0.14 1.11 -3.86
C SER A 75 0.72 -0.11 -4.55
N ARG A 76 1.85 -0.60 -4.01
CA ARG A 76 2.44 -1.89 -4.39
C ARG A 76 2.01 -2.96 -3.40
N TRP A 77 1.40 -4.01 -3.91
CA TRP A 77 0.92 -5.16 -3.15
C TRP A 77 1.75 -6.39 -3.49
N GLN A 78 2.07 -7.16 -2.47
CA GLN A 78 2.47 -8.54 -2.60
C GLN A 78 1.27 -9.41 -2.23
N ILE A 79 0.86 -10.31 -3.12
CA ILE A 79 -0.26 -11.21 -2.92
C ILE A 79 0.27 -12.64 -3.01
N GLU A 80 0.28 -13.33 -1.88
CA GLU A 80 0.62 -14.74 -1.79
C GLU A 80 -0.59 -15.58 -2.21
N VAL A 81 -0.38 -16.52 -3.13
CA VAL A 81 -1.43 -17.38 -3.69
C VAL A 81 -1.04 -18.85 -3.49
N PRO A 82 -1.21 -19.40 -2.28
CA PRO A 82 -0.85 -20.79 -2.00
C PRO A 82 -1.73 -21.76 -2.79
N GLY A 83 -1.16 -22.88 -3.21
CA GLY A 83 -1.85 -23.90 -4.01
C GLY A 83 -1.96 -23.57 -5.51
N VAL A 84 -1.38 -22.46 -5.96
CA VAL A 84 -1.25 -22.09 -7.38
C VAL A 84 0.23 -22.06 -7.74
N THR A 85 0.61 -22.70 -8.84
CA THR A 85 2.01 -22.68 -9.31
C THR A 85 2.37 -21.31 -9.88
N HIS A 86 3.66 -20.99 -9.90
CA HIS A 86 4.16 -19.79 -10.58
C HIS A 86 3.71 -19.73 -12.05
N ALA A 87 3.73 -20.85 -12.76
CA ALA A 87 3.35 -20.90 -14.18
C ALA A 87 1.86 -20.61 -14.40
N GLU A 88 0.97 -21.19 -13.59
CA GLU A 88 -0.48 -20.91 -13.65
C GLU A 88 -0.77 -19.44 -13.35
N LEU A 89 -0.13 -18.90 -12.31
CA LEU A 89 -0.30 -17.50 -11.93
C LEU A 89 0.23 -16.55 -13.02
N ALA A 90 1.39 -16.86 -13.61
CA ALA A 90 1.98 -16.07 -14.68
C ALA A 90 1.09 -16.03 -15.92
N ALA A 91 0.54 -17.18 -16.34
CA ALA A 91 -0.39 -17.25 -17.46
C ALA A 91 -1.67 -16.44 -17.20
N ALA A 92 -2.22 -16.50 -15.99
CA ALA A 92 -3.39 -15.71 -15.61
C ALA A 92 -3.11 -14.20 -15.62
N VAL A 93 -1.94 -13.79 -15.12
CA VAL A 93 -1.50 -12.40 -15.13
C VAL A 93 -1.28 -11.90 -16.56
N GLU A 94 -0.68 -12.70 -17.44
CA GLU A 94 -0.50 -12.36 -18.85
C GLU A 94 -1.85 -12.12 -19.54
N ALA A 95 -2.80 -13.05 -19.37
CA ALA A 95 -4.15 -12.92 -19.92
C ALA A 95 -4.86 -11.67 -19.38
N PHE A 96 -4.75 -11.40 -18.08
CA PHE A 96 -5.32 -10.21 -17.45
C PHE A 96 -4.70 -8.91 -17.96
N MET A 97 -3.38 -8.86 -18.16
CA MET A 97 -2.70 -7.65 -18.64
C MET A 97 -2.99 -7.38 -20.13
N ALA A 98 -3.34 -8.40 -20.90
CA ALA A 98 -3.65 -8.32 -22.33
C ALA A 98 -5.07 -7.80 -22.65
N VAL A 99 -5.99 -7.79 -21.68
CA VAL A 99 -7.32 -7.20 -21.87
C VAL A 99 -7.34 -5.72 -21.51
N ASP A 100 -8.26 -4.96 -22.12
CA ASP A 100 -8.52 -3.55 -21.78
C ASP A 100 -9.55 -3.39 -20.65
N VAL A 101 -10.40 -4.40 -20.47
CA VAL A 101 -11.54 -4.39 -19.53
C VAL A 101 -11.55 -5.70 -18.75
N ALA A 102 -11.60 -5.59 -17.42
CA ALA A 102 -11.79 -6.71 -16.51
C ALA A 102 -12.76 -6.28 -15.41
N GLU A 103 -14.03 -6.59 -15.57
CA GLU A 103 -15.09 -6.20 -14.66
C GLU A 103 -15.32 -7.22 -13.56
N VAL A 104 -15.45 -6.75 -12.32
CA VAL A 104 -15.76 -7.57 -11.15
C VAL A 104 -16.95 -6.99 -10.41
N GLU A 105 -17.72 -7.85 -9.76
CA GLU A 105 -18.81 -7.45 -8.87
C GLU A 105 -18.34 -7.37 -7.42
N ARG A 106 -18.55 -6.20 -6.80
CA ARG A 106 -18.21 -5.97 -5.39
C ARG A 106 -19.41 -5.50 -4.59
N LEU A 107 -19.66 -6.17 -3.46
CA LEU A 107 -20.66 -5.72 -2.50
C LEU A 107 -20.19 -4.46 -1.78
N THR A 108 -21.02 -3.42 -1.82
CA THR A 108 -20.80 -2.15 -1.10
C THR A 108 -21.92 -1.92 -0.10
N LYS A 109 -21.79 -0.87 0.74
CA LYS A 109 -22.89 -0.42 1.62
C LYS A 109 -24.18 -0.09 0.85
N SER A 110 -24.07 0.28 -0.43
CA SER A 110 -25.19 0.60 -1.31
C SER A 110 -25.65 -0.56 -2.20
N GLY A 111 -25.19 -1.79 -1.95
CA GLY A 111 -25.47 -2.96 -2.77
C GLY A 111 -24.32 -3.34 -3.71
N MET A 112 -24.59 -4.25 -4.65
CA MET A 112 -23.61 -4.74 -5.61
C MET A 112 -23.20 -3.65 -6.60
N ARG A 113 -21.91 -3.55 -6.92
CA ARG A 113 -21.39 -2.64 -7.93
C ARG A 113 -20.40 -3.34 -8.84
N THR A 114 -20.46 -3.03 -10.12
CA THR A 114 -19.46 -3.43 -11.11
C THR A 114 -18.30 -2.45 -11.11
N ILE A 115 -17.08 -2.97 -11.14
CA ILE A 115 -15.84 -2.20 -11.16
C ILE A 115 -14.93 -2.76 -12.23
N ASN A 116 -14.50 -1.92 -13.17
CA ASN A 116 -13.44 -2.28 -14.10
C ASN A 116 -12.08 -2.13 -13.40
N VAL A 117 -11.42 -3.26 -13.16
CA VAL A 117 -10.16 -3.36 -12.40
C VAL A 117 -8.96 -3.01 -13.25
N ARG A 118 -8.99 -3.38 -14.53
CA ARG A 118 -7.83 -3.35 -15.43
C ARG A 118 -7.14 -1.99 -15.52
N PRO A 119 -7.84 -0.84 -15.67
CA PRO A 119 -7.20 0.47 -15.81
C PRO A 119 -6.41 0.91 -14.56
N ALA A 120 -6.74 0.36 -13.39
CA ALA A 120 -6.03 0.69 -12.15
C ALA A 120 -4.71 -0.09 -12.01
N VAL A 121 -4.56 -1.24 -12.66
CA VAL A 121 -3.35 -2.06 -12.56
C VAL A 121 -2.29 -1.56 -13.53
N VAL A 122 -1.23 -0.97 -12.99
CA VAL A 122 -0.09 -0.40 -13.75
C VAL A 122 0.90 -1.49 -14.14
N ARG A 123 1.20 -2.37 -13.19
CA ARG A 123 2.20 -3.43 -13.33
C ARG A 123 1.74 -4.64 -12.54
N ALA A 124 1.93 -5.82 -13.11
CA ALA A 124 1.71 -7.09 -12.45
C ALA A 124 2.85 -8.03 -12.84
N GLN A 125 3.49 -8.65 -11.84
CA GLN A 125 4.59 -9.58 -12.03
C GLN A 125 4.46 -10.73 -11.05
N THR A 126 4.97 -11.89 -11.44
CA THR A 126 4.95 -13.07 -10.59
C THR A 126 6.34 -13.43 -10.14
N ARG A 127 6.46 -13.98 -8.93
CA ARG A 127 7.71 -14.56 -8.43
C ARG A 127 7.49 -16.03 -8.09
N GLU A 128 8.49 -16.82 -8.43
CA GLU A 128 8.59 -18.21 -7.99
C GLU A 128 9.10 -18.26 -6.54
N VAL A 129 8.50 -19.13 -5.74
CA VAL A 129 8.98 -19.42 -4.39
C VAL A 129 9.10 -20.93 -4.24
N SER A 130 10.28 -21.38 -3.84
CA SER A 130 10.52 -22.78 -3.51
C SER A 130 9.91 -23.10 -2.14
N ALA A 131 8.61 -23.37 -2.08
CA ALA A 131 7.90 -23.69 -0.84
C ALA A 131 7.72 -25.21 -0.68
N GLY A 132 8.77 -25.91 -0.21
CA GLY A 132 8.64 -27.28 0.33
C GLY A 132 7.95 -28.34 -0.56
N GLY A 133 7.93 -28.13 -1.88
CA GLY A 133 7.28 -29.01 -2.85
C GLY A 133 5.78 -28.76 -3.10
N GLN A 134 5.16 -27.76 -2.45
CA GLN A 134 3.77 -27.37 -2.69
C GLN A 134 3.69 -26.21 -3.70
N PRO A 135 2.67 -26.17 -4.58
CA PRO A 135 2.44 -25.03 -5.46
C PRO A 135 2.28 -23.74 -4.66
N TYR A 136 3.05 -22.72 -5.00
CA TYR A 136 2.99 -21.43 -4.32
C TYR A 136 3.46 -20.31 -5.25
N GLY A 137 2.55 -19.39 -5.60
CA GLY A 137 2.83 -18.23 -6.42
C GLY A 137 2.77 -16.95 -5.60
N ILE A 138 3.64 -15.98 -5.93
CA ILE A 138 3.52 -14.61 -5.44
C ILE A 138 3.20 -13.70 -6.61
N LEU A 139 2.16 -12.87 -6.48
CA LEU A 139 1.84 -11.77 -7.38
C LEU A 139 2.28 -10.45 -6.75
N GLU A 140 3.15 -9.72 -7.44
CA GLU A 140 3.46 -8.33 -7.15
C GLU A 140 2.69 -7.43 -8.10
N VAL A 141 1.84 -6.57 -7.55
CA VAL A 141 0.97 -5.70 -8.34
C VAL A 141 1.05 -4.25 -7.88
N VAL A 142 1.18 -3.34 -8.82
CA VAL A 142 1.10 -1.89 -8.60
C VAL A 142 -0.27 -1.41 -9.05
N VAL A 143 -1.03 -0.84 -8.11
CA VAL A 143 -2.42 -0.42 -8.32
C VAL A 143 -2.52 1.08 -8.06
N ARG A 144 -3.01 1.84 -9.04
CA ARG A 144 -3.38 3.26 -8.86
C ARG A 144 -4.60 3.37 -7.95
N GLN A 145 -4.56 4.32 -7.04
CA GLN A 145 -5.72 4.74 -6.28
C GLN A 145 -6.71 5.41 -7.22
N THR A 146 -7.92 4.85 -7.25
CA THR A 146 -9.02 5.28 -8.11
C THR A 146 -10.28 5.44 -7.26
N THR A 147 -11.32 6.05 -7.84
CA THR A 147 -12.64 6.11 -7.20
C THR A 147 -13.66 5.48 -8.14
N PRO A 148 -14.24 4.32 -7.81
CA PRO A 148 -14.03 3.53 -6.59
C PRO A 148 -12.65 2.87 -6.55
N ALA A 149 -12.08 2.69 -5.35
CA ALA A 149 -10.77 2.08 -5.19
C ALA A 149 -10.77 0.61 -5.64
N VAL A 150 -9.72 0.20 -6.34
CA VAL A 150 -9.41 -1.19 -6.66
C VAL A 150 -8.58 -1.79 -5.53
N ARG A 151 -9.05 -2.90 -4.97
CA ARG A 151 -8.43 -3.65 -3.87
C ARG A 151 -7.65 -4.86 -4.40
N PRO A 152 -6.71 -5.43 -3.62
CA PRO A 152 -6.07 -6.70 -3.98
C PRO A 152 -7.09 -7.82 -4.30
N ASP A 153 -8.20 -7.88 -3.58
CA ASP A 153 -9.27 -8.86 -3.84
C ASP A 153 -9.98 -8.65 -5.19
N ASP A 154 -10.08 -7.40 -5.65
CA ASP A 154 -10.65 -7.10 -6.97
C ASP A 154 -9.68 -7.57 -8.07
N VAL A 155 -8.37 -7.45 -7.86
CA VAL A 155 -7.34 -8.00 -8.77
C VAL A 155 -7.45 -9.53 -8.84
N LEU A 156 -7.57 -10.21 -7.70
CA LEU A 156 -7.77 -11.66 -7.67
C LEU A 156 -9.08 -12.08 -8.35
N SER A 157 -10.16 -11.33 -8.11
CA SER A 157 -11.45 -11.57 -8.77
C SER A 157 -11.35 -11.37 -10.28
N ALA A 158 -10.58 -10.38 -10.75
CA ALA A 158 -10.34 -10.15 -12.16
C ALA A 158 -9.52 -11.28 -12.80
N LEU A 159 -8.50 -11.81 -12.12
CA LEU A 159 -7.77 -13.00 -12.59
C LEU A 159 -8.69 -14.22 -12.73
N ARG A 160 -9.65 -14.38 -11.81
CA ARG A 160 -10.68 -15.42 -11.93
C ARG A 160 -11.59 -15.20 -13.13
N VAL A 161 -12.08 -13.98 -13.35
CA VAL A 161 -12.97 -13.67 -14.48
C VAL A 161 -12.27 -13.86 -15.83
N VAL A 162 -11.01 -13.43 -15.95
CA VAL A 162 -10.27 -13.44 -17.23
C VAL A 162 -9.64 -14.80 -17.53
N ALA A 163 -9.12 -15.50 -16.51
CA ALA A 163 -8.29 -16.69 -16.69
C ALA A 163 -8.79 -17.92 -15.93
N ALA A 164 -9.97 -17.86 -15.30
CA ALA A 164 -10.52 -18.93 -14.46
C ALA A 164 -9.57 -19.38 -13.33
N LEU A 165 -8.69 -18.48 -12.86
CA LEU A 165 -7.77 -18.77 -11.76
C LEU A 165 -8.54 -18.84 -10.44
N GLU A 166 -8.60 -20.03 -9.84
CA GLU A 166 -9.27 -20.28 -8.56
C GLU A 166 -8.29 -20.88 -7.54
N PRO A 167 -7.70 -20.04 -6.67
CA PRO A 167 -6.83 -20.53 -5.61
C PRO A 167 -7.60 -21.47 -4.66
N PRO A 168 -7.04 -22.64 -4.30
CA PRO A 168 -7.72 -23.62 -3.45
C PRO A 168 -7.81 -23.16 -1.99
N VAL A 169 -7.02 -22.17 -1.60
CA VAL A 169 -7.05 -21.52 -0.29
C VAL A 169 -7.03 -19.99 -0.46
N PRO A 170 -7.53 -19.22 0.53
CA PRO A 170 -7.51 -17.76 0.45
C PRO A 170 -6.09 -17.22 0.25
N ALA A 171 -5.94 -16.31 -0.71
CA ALA A 171 -4.72 -15.54 -0.91
C ALA A 171 -4.51 -14.55 0.25
N LYS A 172 -3.26 -14.13 0.46
CA LYS A 172 -2.88 -13.16 1.49
C LYS A 172 -2.25 -11.95 0.84
N ALA A 173 -2.81 -10.77 1.07
CA ALA A 173 -2.30 -9.52 0.51
C ALA A 173 -1.59 -8.69 1.58
N THR A 174 -0.38 -8.25 1.26
CA THR A 174 0.40 -7.30 2.05
C THR A 174 0.75 -6.09 1.19
N ARG A 175 0.39 -4.89 1.63
CA ARG A 175 0.84 -3.66 0.97
C ARG A 175 2.28 -3.39 1.36
N MET A 176 3.17 -3.43 0.37
CA MET A 176 4.61 -3.27 0.55
C MET A 176 5.08 -1.82 0.39
N ALA A 177 4.30 -0.98 -0.30
CA ALA A 177 4.57 0.45 -0.45
C ALA A 177 3.31 1.22 -0.86
N GLN A 178 3.25 2.50 -0.54
CA GLN A 178 2.32 3.45 -1.14
C GLN A 178 3.01 4.81 -1.30
N GLY A 179 2.65 5.55 -2.35
CA GLY A 179 3.33 6.78 -2.73
C GLY A 179 2.90 7.25 -4.12
N ARG A 180 3.67 8.17 -4.71
CA ARG A 180 3.44 8.59 -6.09
C ARG A 180 4.00 7.56 -7.06
N LEU A 181 3.23 7.26 -8.10
CA LEU A 181 3.72 6.47 -9.20
C LEU A 181 4.78 7.25 -9.99
N ASP A 182 5.93 6.63 -10.24
CA ASP A 182 6.96 7.17 -11.13
C ASP A 182 6.75 6.72 -12.59
N ASP A 183 7.51 7.31 -13.51
CA ASP A 183 7.43 7.01 -14.95
C ASP A 183 7.79 5.56 -15.29
N GLY A 184 8.51 4.86 -14.42
CA GLY A 184 8.89 3.45 -14.56
C GLY A 184 7.87 2.47 -13.96
N GLY A 185 6.77 2.96 -13.41
CA GLY A 185 5.76 2.15 -12.71
C GLY A 185 6.21 1.70 -11.31
N GLY A 186 7.25 2.31 -10.76
CA GLY A 186 7.66 2.20 -9.37
C GLY A 186 6.83 3.12 -8.47
N ILE A 187 7.09 3.04 -7.16
CA ILE A 187 6.44 3.85 -6.14
C ILE A 187 7.51 4.69 -5.46
N ALA A 188 7.43 6.00 -5.62
CA ALA A 188 8.28 6.96 -4.93
C ALA A 188 7.88 7.05 -3.45
N ASP A 189 8.88 7.18 -2.59
CA ASP A 189 8.68 7.35 -1.16
C ASP A 189 8.01 8.71 -0.85
N PRO A 190 6.82 8.73 -0.22
CA PRO A 190 6.09 9.96 0.04
C PRO A 190 6.73 10.87 1.10
N LEU A 191 7.67 10.34 1.91
CA LEU A 191 8.42 11.13 2.90
C LEU A 191 9.72 11.72 2.34
N ALA A 192 10.21 11.24 1.19
CA ALA A 192 11.47 11.71 0.61
C ALA A 192 11.59 13.25 0.47
N PRO A 193 10.53 14.00 0.10
CA PRO A 193 10.61 15.47 0.02
C PRO A 193 10.80 16.18 1.37
N ASP A 194 10.45 15.51 2.48
CA ASP A 194 10.51 16.07 3.84
C ASP A 194 11.78 15.68 4.58
N ARG A 195 12.55 14.71 4.04
CA ARG A 195 13.89 14.44 4.53
C ARG A 195 14.77 15.64 4.19
N GLY A 196 15.32 16.28 5.23
CA GLY A 196 16.30 17.34 5.04
C GLY A 196 17.50 16.87 4.18
N PRO A 197 18.32 17.79 3.65
CA PRO A 197 19.54 17.39 2.96
C PRO A 197 20.37 16.46 3.86
N GLU A 198 20.87 15.35 3.33
CA GLU A 198 21.84 14.52 4.06
C GLU A 198 22.97 15.44 4.55
N PRO A 199 23.39 15.35 5.83
CA PRO A 199 24.55 16.10 6.28
C PRO A 199 25.73 15.72 5.39
N SER A 200 26.36 16.74 4.78
CA SER A 200 27.52 16.52 3.93
C SER A 200 28.59 15.78 4.74
N ARG A 201 29.23 14.78 4.13
CA ARG A 201 30.31 14.01 4.79
C ARG A 201 31.55 14.86 5.14
N ASP A 202 31.55 16.15 4.81
CA ASP A 202 32.69 17.04 5.00
C ASP A 202 32.66 17.84 6.31
N ASP A 203 31.59 17.77 7.12
CA ASP A 203 31.51 18.48 8.41
C ASP A 203 32.03 17.68 9.62
N VAL A 204 32.66 16.53 9.38
CA VAL A 204 33.44 15.81 10.40
C VAL A 204 34.91 15.97 10.07
N HIS A 205 35.47 17.18 10.22
CA HIS A 205 36.88 17.49 10.55
C HIS A 205 37.15 19.01 10.38
N SER A 206 36.65 19.82 11.32
CA SER A 206 37.22 21.15 11.60
C SER A 206 37.05 21.48 13.08
#